data_AF-A0A4Q3WBI8-F1
#
_entry.id   AF-A0A4Q3WBI8-F1
#
_cell.length_a   1.000
_cell.length_b   1.000
_cell.length_c   1.000
_cell.angle_alpha   90.00
_cell.angle_beta   90.00
_cell.angle_gamma   90.00
#
_symmetry.space_group_name_H-M   'P 1'
#
loop_
_entity.id
_entity.type
_entity.pdbx_description
1 polymer ?
#
loop_
_entity_poly.entity_id
_entity_poly.type
_entity_poly.pdbx_seq_one_letter_code
_entity_poly.pdbx_strand_id
1 'polypeptide(L)'
;MNQQTDSRISILERKLKRYHSLNLALLIALTVFTLLSFKDNTPAQEILTVRGLKVVDESGRTMIELKYEKGIPEINALSSSGKKAVSLTATSAGIGDLYTFDNDGDVLFKLTSTKGGVGYMALYNSKSSAVLESGITINEAGYLYLNDRSKKTFFNCTQSATGGGVLALYNDGIEAVNLSSPNAGGRIGVFNSSKIRVGYLGAEDNKNGAFALWDADGKRTGLMP
;
A
#
# COMPACT_ATOMS: atom_id res chain seq x y z
N MET A 1 46.22 -76.98 44.95
CA MET A 1 45.78 -76.23 43.75
C MET A 1 44.58 -75.38 44.13
N ASN A 2 44.53 -74.12 43.71
CA ASN A 2 43.35 -73.22 43.61
C ASN A 2 43.27 -71.90 44.41
N GLN A 3 44.03 -71.67 45.49
CA GLN A 3 43.91 -70.37 46.21
C GLN A 3 44.37 -69.14 45.39
N GLN A 4 45.39 -69.31 44.54
CA GLN A 4 45.90 -68.22 43.70
C GLN A 4 45.00 -67.91 42.50
N THR A 5 44.23 -68.89 42.01
CA THR A 5 43.25 -68.69 40.93
C THR A 5 41.97 -68.05 41.47
N ASP A 6 41.49 -68.46 42.65
CA ASP A 6 40.26 -67.92 43.23
C ASP A 6 40.42 -66.45 43.65
N SER A 7 41.59 -66.09 44.18
CA SER A 7 41.91 -64.68 44.48
C SER A 7 41.95 -63.81 43.22
N ARG A 8 42.53 -64.29 42.12
CA ARG A 8 42.53 -63.58 40.83
C ARG A 8 41.12 -63.43 40.26
N ILE A 9 40.29 -64.47 40.31
CA ILE A 9 38.90 -64.43 39.84
C ILE A 9 38.09 -63.40 40.63
N SER A 10 38.21 -63.39 41.97
CA SER A 10 37.49 -62.42 42.80
C SER A 10 37.89 -60.96 42.53
N ILE A 11 39.16 -60.71 42.21
CA ILE A 11 39.65 -59.37 41.82
C ILE A 11 39.09 -58.98 40.46
N LEU A 12 39.07 -59.90 39.49
CA LEU A 12 38.52 -59.66 38.16
C LEU A 12 37.01 -59.41 38.22
N GLU A 13 36.27 -60.16 39.01
CA GLU A 13 34.82 -59.99 39.18
C GLU A 13 34.48 -58.63 39.81
N ARG A 14 35.24 -58.20 40.84
CA ARG A 14 35.07 -56.87 41.44
C ARG A 14 35.39 -55.76 40.44
N LYS A 15 36.43 -55.91 39.63
CA LYS A 15 36.77 -54.94 38.57
C LYS A 15 35.66 -54.89 37.51
N LEU A 16 35.19 -56.05 37.05
CA LEU A 16 34.13 -56.16 36.05
C LEU A 16 32.82 -55.53 36.54
N LYS A 17 32.42 -55.79 37.78
CA LYS A 17 31.25 -55.15 38.42
C LYS A 17 31.39 -53.64 38.49
N ARG A 18 32.58 -53.12 38.83
CA ARG A 18 32.88 -51.67 38.80
C ARG A 18 32.81 -51.09 37.39
N TYR A 19 33.35 -51.76 36.38
CA TYR A 19 33.27 -51.29 34.99
C TYR A 19 31.83 -51.26 34.47
N HIS A 20 31.03 -52.29 34.77
CA HIS A 20 29.62 -52.30 34.40
C HIS A 20 28.82 -51.17 35.05
N SER A 21 29.05 -50.91 36.34
CA SER A 21 28.37 -49.81 37.03
C SER A 21 28.81 -48.43 36.52
N LEU A 22 30.09 -48.24 36.20
CA LEU A 22 30.57 -47.00 35.56
C LEU A 22 30.00 -46.81 34.15
N ASN A 23 30.00 -47.85 33.32
CA ASN A 23 29.45 -47.78 31.95
C ASN A 23 27.94 -47.52 31.97
N LEU A 24 27.20 -48.14 32.91
CA LEU A 24 25.77 -47.89 33.07
C LEU A 24 25.50 -46.44 33.51
N ALA A 25 26.27 -45.93 34.48
CA ALA A 25 26.17 -44.55 34.92
C ALA A 25 26.46 -43.56 33.77
N LEU A 26 27.47 -43.85 32.94
CA LEU A 26 27.80 -43.05 31.77
C LEU A 26 26.68 -43.07 30.72
N LEU A 27 26.09 -44.24 30.44
CA LEU A 27 24.98 -44.38 29.51
C LEU A 27 23.75 -43.59 29.97
N ILE A 28 23.43 -43.66 31.27
CA ILE A 28 22.34 -42.88 31.87
C ILE A 28 22.64 -41.39 31.76
N ALA A 29 23.87 -40.96 32.05
CA ALA A 29 24.27 -39.56 31.91
C ALA A 29 24.14 -39.05 30.47
N LEU A 30 24.57 -39.83 29.47
CA LEU A 30 24.41 -39.52 28.05
C LEU A 30 22.94 -39.45 27.63
N THR A 31 22.11 -40.36 28.14
CA THR A 31 20.66 -40.38 27.85
C THR A 31 19.97 -39.16 28.45
N VAL A 32 20.28 -38.81 29.69
CA VAL A 32 19.76 -37.59 30.34
C VAL A 32 20.24 -36.34 29.61
N PHE A 33 21.52 -36.28 29.23
CA PHE A 33 22.08 -35.15 28.49
C PHE A 33 21.42 -34.94 27.13
N THR A 34 21.18 -36.01 26.37
CA THR A 34 20.47 -35.95 25.09
C THR A 34 19.03 -35.51 25.27
N LEU A 35 18.30 -36.09 26.24
CA LEU A 35 16.92 -35.69 26.54
C LEU A 35 16.80 -34.22 26.97
N LEU A 36 17.77 -33.69 27.72
CA LEU A 36 17.81 -32.28 28.09
C LEU A 36 18.17 -31.37 26.90
N SER A 37 19.03 -31.81 25.99
CA SER A 37 19.41 -31.04 24.80
C SER A 37 18.29 -30.86 23.79
N PHE A 38 17.31 -31.78 23.76
CA PHE A 38 16.13 -31.69 22.89
C PHE A 38 14.91 -31.04 23.57
N LYS A 39 15.02 -30.59 24.82
CA LYS A 39 13.88 -30.04 25.58
C LYS A 39 13.63 -28.54 25.33
N ASP A 40 14.52 -27.85 24.65
CA ASP A 40 14.32 -26.45 24.29
C ASP A 40 13.48 -26.32 23.02
N ASN A 41 12.21 -26.74 23.12
CA ASN A 41 11.13 -26.14 22.33
C ASN A 41 10.94 -24.71 22.85
N THR A 42 11.94 -23.84 22.66
CA THR A 42 11.75 -22.42 22.87
C THR A 42 10.64 -22.01 21.89
N PRO A 43 9.48 -21.54 22.38
CA PRO A 43 8.45 -21.05 21.49
C PRO A 43 9.12 -20.03 20.56
N ALA A 44 8.91 -20.18 19.25
CA ALA A 44 9.50 -19.29 18.27
C ALA A 44 9.25 -17.86 18.72
N GLN A 45 10.32 -17.06 18.78
CA GLN A 45 10.22 -15.69 19.25
C GLN A 45 9.26 -14.94 18.32
N GLU A 46 8.06 -14.63 18.81
CA GLU A 46 7.00 -14.02 18.01
C GLU A 46 7.36 -12.60 17.56
N ILE A 47 8.23 -11.93 18.32
CA ILE A 47 8.65 -10.54 18.09
C ILE A 47 10.17 -10.48 17.96
N LEU A 48 10.64 -10.20 16.75
CA LEU A 48 12.03 -9.86 16.47
C LEU A 48 12.23 -8.34 16.59
N THR A 49 12.95 -7.89 17.61
CA THR A 49 13.29 -6.47 17.80
C THR A 49 14.68 -6.18 17.22
N VAL A 50 14.72 -5.40 16.13
CA VAL A 50 15.96 -4.98 15.47
C VAL A 50 15.89 -3.49 15.12
N ARG A 51 17.05 -2.84 14.98
CA ARG A 51 17.13 -1.44 14.51
C ARG A 51 16.91 -1.30 13.00
N GLY A 52 17.15 -2.37 12.27
CA GLY A 52 16.91 -2.49 10.85
C GLY A 52 17.03 -3.95 10.43
N LEU A 53 16.42 -4.29 9.30
CA LEU A 53 16.41 -5.63 8.74
C LEU A 53 16.69 -5.53 7.25
N LYS A 54 17.61 -6.36 6.76
CA LYS A 54 17.83 -6.57 5.33
C LYS A 54 17.53 -8.01 5.00
N VAL A 55 16.67 -8.22 4.01
CA VAL A 55 16.48 -9.52 3.38
C VAL A 55 17.31 -9.52 2.11
N VAL A 56 18.19 -10.50 1.95
CA VAL A 56 19.08 -10.61 0.80
C VAL A 56 18.78 -11.87 -0.01
N ASP A 57 19.08 -11.87 -1.31
CA ASP A 57 19.05 -13.06 -2.15
C ASP A 57 20.33 -13.91 -2.00
N GLU A 58 20.43 -15.02 -2.74
CA GLU A 58 21.58 -15.94 -2.72
C GLU A 58 22.90 -15.29 -3.12
N SER A 59 22.86 -14.19 -3.87
CA SER A 59 24.02 -13.41 -4.28
C SER A 59 24.39 -12.31 -3.28
N GLY A 60 23.66 -12.19 -2.17
CA GLY A 60 23.85 -11.15 -1.15
C GLY A 60 23.25 -9.80 -1.53
N ARG A 61 22.44 -9.70 -2.60
CA ARG A 61 21.77 -8.45 -2.99
C ARG A 61 20.56 -8.21 -2.08
N THR A 62 20.38 -6.98 -1.62
CA THR A 62 19.24 -6.62 -0.77
C THR A 62 17.96 -6.58 -1.61
N MET A 63 16.94 -7.32 -1.17
CA MET A 63 15.61 -7.39 -1.78
C MET A 63 14.59 -6.56 -0.99
N ILE A 64 14.69 -6.58 0.34
CA ILE A 64 13.82 -5.82 1.24
C ILE A 64 14.70 -5.16 2.32
N GLU A 65 14.42 -3.90 2.63
CA GLU A 65 15.07 -3.15 3.70
C GLU A 65 14.03 -2.52 4.62
N LEU A 66 14.09 -2.81 5.91
CA LEU A 66 13.38 -2.11 6.97
C LEU A 66 14.41 -1.28 7.72
N LYS A 67 14.18 0.03 7.85
CA LYS A 67 15.09 0.91 8.58
C LYS A 67 14.34 2.04 9.28
N TYR A 68 14.99 2.62 10.28
CA TYR A 68 14.55 3.84 10.94
C TYR A 68 15.64 4.88 10.78
N GLU A 69 15.39 5.90 9.97
CA GLU A 69 16.39 6.92 9.62
C GLU A 69 15.83 8.30 9.90
N LYS A 70 16.56 9.12 10.68
CA LYS A 70 16.18 10.51 11.02
C LYS A 70 14.77 10.65 11.62
N GLY A 71 14.33 9.65 12.39
CA GLY A 71 13.01 9.67 13.01
C GLY A 71 11.89 9.06 12.16
N ILE A 72 12.20 8.63 10.94
CA ILE A 72 11.24 8.15 9.95
C ILE A 72 11.41 6.64 9.71
N PRO A 73 10.37 5.82 9.95
CA PRO A 73 10.38 4.43 9.54
C PRO A 73 10.24 4.31 8.02
N GLU A 74 10.99 3.38 7.43
CA GLU A 74 10.93 3.02 6.01
C GLU A 74 10.92 1.50 5.83
N ILE A 75 10.08 1.03 4.91
CA ILE A 75 10.10 -0.32 4.37
C ILE A 75 10.25 -0.18 2.85
N ASN A 76 11.36 -0.66 2.31
CA ASN A 76 11.69 -0.58 0.89
C ASN A 76 11.76 -1.99 0.31
N ALA A 77 11.07 -2.25 -0.80
CA ALA A 77 11.36 -3.37 -1.68
C ALA A 77 12.23 -2.88 -2.85
N LEU A 78 13.30 -3.59 -3.15
CA LEU A 78 14.30 -3.20 -4.14
C LEU A 78 14.21 -4.07 -5.39
N SER A 79 14.48 -3.46 -6.55
CA SER A 79 14.63 -4.15 -7.82
C SER A 79 15.95 -4.94 -7.87
N SER A 80 16.12 -5.77 -8.90
CA SER A 80 17.37 -6.51 -9.15
C SER A 80 18.59 -5.60 -9.38
N SER A 81 18.39 -4.32 -9.71
CA SER A 81 19.43 -3.30 -9.83
C SER A 81 19.68 -2.53 -8.54
N GLY A 82 19.00 -2.87 -7.43
CA GLY A 82 19.11 -2.18 -6.15
C GLY A 82 18.35 -0.85 -6.05
N LYS A 83 17.54 -0.48 -7.06
CA LYS A 83 16.68 0.71 -6.98
C LYS A 83 15.40 0.39 -6.21
N LYS A 84 14.76 1.40 -5.62
CA LYS A 84 13.45 1.19 -4.97
C LYS A 84 12.42 0.80 -6.03
N ALA A 85 11.66 -0.26 -5.77
CA ALA A 85 10.49 -0.65 -6.55
C ALA A 85 9.20 -0.29 -5.81
N VAL A 86 9.21 -0.44 -4.48
CA VAL A 86 8.11 -0.04 -3.58
C VAL A 86 8.72 0.59 -2.32
N SER A 87 8.10 1.65 -1.81
CA SER A 87 8.50 2.31 -0.55
C SER A 87 7.26 2.59 0.28
N LEU A 88 7.24 2.09 1.52
CA LEU A 88 6.30 2.49 2.57
C LEU A 88 7.07 3.30 3.60
N THR A 89 6.61 4.50 3.93
CA THR A 89 7.29 5.37 4.89
C THR A 89 6.28 6.16 5.71
N ALA A 90 6.73 6.82 6.77
CA ALA A 90 5.95 7.85 7.45
C ALA A 90 6.68 9.19 7.38
N THR A 91 5.93 10.29 7.33
CA THR A 91 6.51 11.62 7.46
C THR A 91 6.78 11.94 8.93
N SER A 92 7.55 13.00 9.20
CA SER A 92 7.73 13.52 10.56
C SER A 92 6.42 13.99 11.21
N ALA A 93 5.37 14.21 10.42
CA ALA A 93 4.02 14.53 10.89
C ALA A 93 3.16 13.28 11.18
N GLY A 94 3.71 12.07 11.07
CA GLY A 94 3.00 10.82 11.30
C GLY A 94 2.10 10.36 10.15
N ILE A 95 2.16 11.03 9.00
CA ILE A 95 1.41 10.65 7.79
C ILE A 95 2.11 9.47 7.12
N GLY A 96 1.38 8.41 6.79
CA GLY A 96 1.90 7.30 6.00
C GLY A 96 1.91 7.60 4.51
N ASP A 97 3.00 7.22 3.85
CA ASP A 97 3.16 7.30 2.40
C ASP A 97 3.45 5.91 1.81
N LEU A 98 2.91 5.65 0.62
CA LEU A 98 3.22 4.51 -0.22
C LEU A 98 3.56 5.00 -1.64
N TYR A 99 4.70 4.56 -2.15
CA TYR A 99 5.17 4.82 -3.50
C TYR A 99 5.50 3.52 -4.22
N THR A 100 5.24 3.47 -5.52
CA THR A 100 5.86 2.49 -6.41
C THR A 100 6.65 3.21 -7.49
N PHE A 101 7.68 2.56 -7.99
CA PHE A 101 8.63 3.16 -8.92
C PHE A 101 8.86 2.25 -10.13
N ASP A 102 9.26 2.85 -11.25
CA ASP A 102 9.74 2.12 -12.41
C ASP A 102 11.25 1.78 -12.30
N ASN A 103 11.81 1.24 -13.39
CA ASN A 103 13.22 0.86 -13.45
C ASN A 103 14.18 2.05 -13.46
N ASP A 104 13.70 3.24 -13.81
CA ASP A 104 14.50 4.46 -13.81
C ASP A 104 14.49 5.12 -12.43
N GLY A 105 13.47 4.82 -11.63
CA GLY A 105 13.25 5.37 -10.28
C GLY A 105 12.17 6.44 -10.27
N ASP A 106 11.43 6.61 -11.37
CA ASP A 106 10.30 7.52 -11.46
C ASP A 106 9.08 6.90 -10.77
N VAL A 107 8.26 7.75 -10.14
CA VAL A 107 7.07 7.33 -9.41
C VAL A 107 5.98 6.90 -10.38
N LEU A 108 5.44 5.69 -10.22
CA LEU A 108 4.31 5.16 -10.98
C LEU A 108 2.98 5.28 -10.22
N PHE A 109 3.03 5.10 -8.90
CA PHE A 109 1.88 5.21 -8.01
C PHE A 109 2.30 5.93 -6.73
N LYS A 110 1.42 6.78 -6.22
CA LYS A 110 1.59 7.51 -4.98
C LYS A 110 0.30 7.47 -4.17
N LEU A 111 0.41 7.18 -2.89
CA LEU A 111 -0.62 7.34 -1.87
C LEU A 111 0.03 8.06 -0.68
N THR A 112 -0.50 9.22 -0.29
CA THR A 112 0.06 10.09 0.76
C THR A 112 -1.04 11.00 1.31
N SER A 113 -0.67 12.00 2.11
CA SER A 113 -1.50 13.17 2.37
C SER A 113 -0.91 14.43 1.73
N THR A 114 -1.78 15.38 1.36
CA THR A 114 -1.34 16.71 0.93
C THR A 114 -1.10 17.63 2.12
N LYS A 115 -0.66 18.85 1.82
CA LYS A 115 -0.72 19.98 2.77
C LYS A 115 -2.16 20.09 3.31
N GLY A 116 -2.31 20.07 4.63
CA GLY A 116 -3.60 19.99 5.31
C GLY A 116 -3.95 18.60 5.87
N GLY A 117 -3.13 17.58 5.64
CA GLY A 117 -3.34 16.24 6.20
C GLY A 117 -4.44 15.43 5.51
N VAL A 118 -4.92 15.90 4.37
CA VAL A 118 -5.98 15.24 3.59
C VAL A 118 -5.40 14.20 2.64
N GLY A 119 -6.08 13.07 2.45
CA GLY A 119 -5.60 11.96 1.62
C GLY A 119 -5.46 12.31 0.14
N TYR A 120 -4.45 11.75 -0.51
CA TYR A 120 -4.15 11.91 -1.93
C TYR A 120 -3.61 10.61 -2.53
N MET A 121 -4.09 10.28 -3.73
CA MET A 121 -3.63 9.17 -4.53
C MET A 121 -3.45 9.59 -5.99
N ALA A 122 -2.39 9.12 -6.64
CA ALA A 122 -2.16 9.36 -8.05
C ALA A 122 -1.47 8.18 -8.75
N LEU A 123 -1.80 8.02 -10.04
CA LEU A 123 -1.10 7.15 -10.99
C LEU A 123 -0.43 8.01 -12.05
N TYR A 124 0.82 7.69 -12.37
CA TYR A 124 1.63 8.44 -13.31
C TYR A 124 1.94 7.60 -14.56
N ASN A 125 2.06 8.28 -15.70
CA ASN A 125 2.60 7.69 -16.91
C ASN A 125 4.15 7.72 -16.93
N SER A 126 4.75 7.18 -17.98
CA SER A 126 6.21 7.14 -18.18
C SER A 126 6.89 8.51 -18.40
N LYS A 127 6.14 9.61 -18.36
CA LYS A 127 6.65 10.99 -18.37
C LYS A 127 6.37 11.70 -17.04
N SER A 128 6.15 10.92 -15.98
CA SER A 128 5.86 11.42 -14.63
C SER A 128 4.68 12.40 -14.59
N SER A 129 3.70 12.20 -15.48
CA SER A 129 2.46 13.00 -15.54
C SER A 129 1.32 12.18 -14.98
N ALA A 130 0.60 12.74 -14.00
CA ALA A 130 -0.51 12.07 -13.35
C ALA A 130 -1.69 11.90 -14.32
N VAL A 131 -2.05 10.65 -14.61
CA VAL A 131 -3.17 10.28 -15.49
C VAL A 131 -4.46 9.98 -14.71
N LEU A 132 -4.33 9.65 -13.43
CA LEU A 132 -5.41 9.54 -12.47
C LEU A 132 -4.98 10.25 -11.19
N GLU A 133 -5.86 11.08 -10.65
CA GLU A 133 -5.68 11.74 -9.36
C GLU A 133 -6.98 11.63 -8.56
N SER A 134 -6.88 11.31 -7.28
CA SER A 134 -8.02 11.33 -6.38
C SER A 134 -7.59 11.74 -4.99
N GLY A 135 -8.47 12.39 -4.26
CA GLY A 135 -8.17 12.79 -2.91
C GLY A 135 -9.30 13.58 -2.28
N ILE A 136 -8.95 14.23 -1.19
CA ILE A 136 -9.84 15.13 -0.46
C ILE A 136 -9.24 16.53 -0.52
N THR A 137 -10.07 17.54 -0.74
CA THR A 137 -9.65 18.95 -0.67
C THR A 137 -9.58 19.41 0.79
N ILE A 138 -8.99 20.58 1.03
CA ILE A 138 -8.96 21.18 2.37
C ILE A 138 -10.36 21.52 2.94
N ASN A 139 -11.38 21.58 2.08
CA ASN A 139 -12.78 21.79 2.47
C ASN A 139 -13.53 20.45 2.58
N GLU A 140 -12.81 19.34 2.73
CA GLU A 140 -13.35 17.98 2.89
C GLU A 140 -14.13 17.43 1.69
N ALA A 141 -14.16 18.17 0.57
CA ALA A 141 -14.74 17.68 -0.68
C ALA A 141 -13.84 16.62 -1.33
N GLY A 142 -14.40 15.46 -1.65
CA GLY A 142 -13.70 14.43 -2.43
C GLY A 142 -13.61 14.82 -3.92
N TYR A 143 -12.55 14.36 -4.59
CA TYR A 143 -12.41 14.49 -6.04
C TYR A 143 -11.77 13.26 -6.68
N LEU A 144 -12.04 13.09 -7.98
CA LEU A 144 -11.38 12.15 -8.88
C LEU A 144 -11.24 12.81 -10.26
N TYR A 145 -10.02 12.85 -10.78
CA TYR A 145 -9.69 13.38 -12.09
C TYR A 145 -9.02 12.30 -12.95
N LEU A 146 -9.39 12.25 -14.23
CA LEU A 146 -8.61 11.54 -15.25
C LEU A 146 -8.06 12.57 -16.24
N ASN A 147 -6.76 12.48 -16.46
CA ASN A 147 -6.00 13.43 -17.28
C ASN A 147 -5.40 12.72 -18.50
N ASP A 148 -5.29 13.46 -19.60
CA ASP A 148 -4.57 13.00 -20.77
C ASP A 148 -3.04 13.01 -20.54
N ARG A 149 -2.28 12.58 -21.55
CA ARG A 149 -0.81 12.58 -21.53
C ARG A 149 -0.16 13.96 -21.34
N SER A 150 -0.93 15.03 -21.55
CA SER A 150 -0.51 16.44 -21.45
C SER A 150 -1.01 17.10 -20.16
N LYS A 151 -1.56 16.31 -19.21
CA LYS A 151 -2.16 16.77 -17.95
C LYS A 151 -3.46 17.57 -18.13
N LYS A 152 -4.15 17.46 -19.27
CA LYS A 152 -5.48 18.05 -19.46
C LYS A 152 -6.53 17.07 -18.94
N THR A 153 -7.34 17.52 -17.98
CA THR A 153 -8.46 16.73 -17.45
C THR A 153 -9.50 16.51 -18.54
N PHE A 154 -9.88 15.25 -18.78
CA PHE A 154 -10.98 14.88 -19.69
C PHE A 154 -12.17 14.27 -18.95
N PHE A 155 -12.01 13.92 -17.68
CA PHE A 155 -13.08 13.48 -16.78
C PHE A 155 -12.83 14.05 -15.38
N ASN A 156 -13.87 14.59 -14.74
CA ASN A 156 -13.85 14.92 -13.34
C ASN A 156 -15.08 14.40 -12.59
N CYS A 157 -14.87 14.11 -11.32
CA CYS A 157 -15.89 13.87 -10.31
C CYS A 157 -15.51 14.69 -9.08
N THR A 158 -16.38 15.58 -8.63
CA THR A 158 -16.08 16.48 -7.51
C THR A 158 -17.37 16.99 -6.86
N GLN A 159 -17.23 17.84 -5.85
CA GLN A 159 -18.33 18.60 -5.27
C GLN A 159 -18.38 20.01 -5.88
N SER A 160 -19.58 20.46 -6.22
CA SER A 160 -19.86 21.85 -6.57
C SER A 160 -19.73 22.77 -5.37
N ALA A 161 -19.56 24.07 -5.63
CA ALA A 161 -19.51 25.10 -4.59
C ALA A 161 -20.79 25.17 -3.72
N THR A 162 -21.93 24.68 -4.22
CA THR A 162 -23.20 24.64 -3.49
C THR A 162 -23.44 23.32 -2.75
N GLY A 163 -22.44 22.43 -2.70
CA GLY A 163 -22.50 21.16 -1.95
C GLY A 163 -23.00 19.94 -2.73
N GLY A 164 -23.54 20.14 -3.93
CA GLY A 164 -23.99 19.06 -4.82
C GLY A 164 -22.83 18.35 -5.53
N GLY A 165 -23.00 17.09 -5.91
CA GLY A 165 -22.00 16.36 -6.71
C GLY A 165 -21.94 16.86 -8.16
N VAL A 166 -20.79 16.72 -8.80
CA VAL A 166 -20.53 17.04 -10.21
C VAL A 166 -19.73 15.91 -10.85
N LEU A 167 -20.19 15.43 -11.99
CA LEU A 167 -19.44 14.59 -12.92
C LEU A 167 -19.37 15.33 -14.25
N ALA A 168 -18.19 15.57 -14.82
CA ALA A 168 -18.08 16.20 -16.12
C ALA A 168 -17.03 15.54 -17.02
N LEU A 169 -17.32 15.60 -18.32
CA LEU A 169 -16.43 15.20 -19.40
C LEU A 169 -15.96 16.45 -20.14
N TYR A 170 -14.68 16.48 -20.49
CA TYR A 170 -14.06 17.60 -21.20
C TYR A 170 -13.48 17.13 -22.53
N ASN A 171 -13.59 17.98 -23.54
CA ASN A 171 -12.89 17.89 -24.81
C ASN A 171 -11.95 19.09 -24.92
N ASP A 172 -10.64 18.85 -24.92
CA ASP A 172 -9.60 19.90 -24.95
C ASP A 172 -9.76 21.00 -23.88
N GLY A 173 -10.10 20.60 -22.66
CA GLY A 173 -10.33 21.53 -21.53
C GLY A 173 -11.66 22.29 -21.59
N ILE A 174 -12.52 21.98 -22.57
CA ILE A 174 -13.87 22.51 -22.69
C ILE A 174 -14.84 21.46 -22.19
N GLU A 175 -15.64 21.82 -21.19
CA GLU A 175 -16.70 20.94 -20.69
C GLU A 175 -17.66 20.60 -21.83
N ALA A 176 -17.84 19.32 -22.13
CA ALA A 176 -18.72 18.84 -23.19
C ALA A 176 -20.03 18.33 -22.62
N VAL A 177 -19.97 17.64 -21.47
CA VAL A 177 -21.13 17.09 -20.76
C VAL A 177 -20.89 17.22 -19.26
N ASN A 178 -21.94 17.58 -18.51
CA ASN A 178 -21.94 17.44 -17.06
C ASN A 178 -23.22 16.78 -16.54
N LEU A 179 -23.09 16.11 -15.40
CA LEU A 179 -24.17 15.67 -14.54
C LEU A 179 -23.90 16.31 -13.17
N SER A 180 -24.89 16.98 -12.59
CA SER A 180 -24.73 17.60 -11.28
C SER A 180 -26.00 17.54 -10.45
N SER A 181 -25.86 17.67 -9.13
CA SER A 181 -26.98 17.63 -8.18
C SER A 181 -27.02 18.87 -7.28
N PRO A 182 -27.20 20.08 -7.82
CA PRO A 182 -27.42 21.28 -6.99
C PRO A 182 -28.66 21.13 -6.09
N ASN A 183 -28.85 22.08 -5.17
CA ASN A 183 -29.96 22.09 -4.21
C ASN A 183 -31.36 21.96 -4.83
N ALA A 184 -31.53 22.42 -6.08
CA ALA A 184 -32.77 22.34 -6.82
C ALA A 184 -33.10 20.91 -7.31
N GLY A 185 -32.10 20.04 -7.47
CA GLY A 185 -32.23 18.68 -8.00
C GLY A 185 -31.16 18.34 -9.03
N GLY A 186 -31.23 17.12 -9.58
CA GLY A 186 -30.30 16.64 -10.61
C GLY A 186 -30.44 17.39 -11.93
N ARG A 187 -29.33 17.60 -12.63
CA ARG A 187 -29.29 18.20 -13.97
C ARG A 187 -28.19 17.59 -14.85
N ILE A 188 -28.46 17.58 -16.14
CA ILE A 188 -27.53 17.20 -17.21
C ILE A 188 -27.37 18.42 -18.13
N GLY A 189 -26.13 18.80 -18.42
CA GLY A 189 -25.79 19.84 -19.38
C GLY A 189 -24.96 19.27 -20.52
N VAL A 190 -25.24 19.70 -21.75
CA VAL A 190 -24.42 19.43 -22.94
C VAL A 190 -23.98 20.75 -23.55
N PHE A 191 -22.70 20.86 -23.87
CA PHE A 191 -22.07 22.09 -24.33
C PHE A 191 -21.34 21.86 -25.65
N ASN A 192 -21.29 22.89 -26.48
CA ASN A 192 -20.48 22.89 -27.70
C ASN A 192 -19.02 23.35 -27.40
N SER A 193 -18.18 23.33 -28.43
CA SER A 193 -16.77 23.75 -28.35
C SER A 193 -16.57 25.24 -28.03
N SER A 194 -17.62 26.05 -28.05
CA SER A 194 -17.58 27.47 -27.65
C SER A 194 -18.03 27.68 -26.20
N LYS A 195 -18.15 26.60 -25.40
CA LYS A 195 -18.69 26.60 -24.01
C LYS A 195 -20.15 27.04 -23.92
N ILE A 196 -20.88 27.02 -25.04
CA ILE A 196 -22.30 27.35 -25.07
C ILE A 196 -23.09 26.08 -24.79
N ARG A 197 -24.00 26.15 -23.83
CA ARG A 197 -24.93 25.04 -23.54
C ARG A 197 -25.88 24.89 -24.71
N VAL A 198 -25.94 23.70 -25.30
CA VAL A 198 -26.84 23.35 -26.40
C VAL A 198 -27.97 22.42 -25.96
N GLY A 199 -27.82 21.75 -24.81
CA GLY A 199 -28.85 20.90 -24.22
C GLY A 199 -28.86 20.94 -22.69
N TYR A 200 -30.05 20.82 -22.13
CA TYR A 200 -30.30 20.76 -20.69
C TYR A 200 -31.45 19.81 -20.39
N LEU A 201 -31.31 19.00 -19.36
CA LEU A 201 -32.38 18.20 -18.76
C LEU A 201 -32.18 18.18 -17.25
N GLY A 202 -33.14 18.65 -16.45
CA GLY A 202 -32.99 18.63 -15.00
C GLY A 202 -33.98 19.50 -14.26
N ALA A 203 -33.72 19.71 -12.97
CA ALA A 203 -34.51 20.59 -12.12
C ALA A 203 -34.09 22.06 -12.23
N GLU A 204 -35.07 22.94 -12.45
CA GLU A 204 -34.92 24.40 -12.34
C GLU A 204 -34.94 24.86 -10.88
N ASP A 205 -34.63 26.12 -10.60
CA ASP A 205 -34.55 26.67 -9.24
C ASP A 205 -35.89 26.58 -8.47
N ASN A 206 -37.02 26.56 -9.19
CA ASN A 206 -38.36 26.33 -8.63
C ASN A 206 -38.65 24.84 -8.33
N LYS A 207 -37.67 23.95 -8.57
CA LYS A 207 -37.72 22.49 -8.44
C LYS A 207 -38.60 21.76 -9.45
N ASN A 208 -39.10 22.45 -10.47
CA ASN A 208 -39.76 21.80 -11.60
C ASN A 208 -38.72 21.17 -12.51
N GLY A 209 -39.10 20.08 -13.19
CA GLY A 209 -38.29 19.54 -14.27
C GLY A 209 -38.34 20.47 -15.48
N ALA A 210 -37.26 20.51 -16.25
CA ALA A 210 -37.26 21.18 -17.55
C ALA A 210 -36.32 20.47 -18.53
N PHE A 211 -36.68 20.57 -19.80
CA PHE A 211 -35.84 20.24 -20.94
C PHE A 211 -35.70 21.49 -21.83
N ALA A 212 -34.46 21.87 -22.14
CA ALA A 212 -34.21 23.04 -22.95
C ALA A 212 -33.10 22.80 -23.98
N LEU A 213 -33.27 23.43 -25.14
CA LEU A 213 -32.33 23.38 -26.27
C LEU A 213 -31.95 24.80 -26.68
N TRP A 214 -30.70 24.96 -27.09
CA TRP A 214 -30.17 26.19 -27.66
C TRP A 214 -29.45 25.90 -28.96
N ASP A 215 -29.39 26.88 -29.85
CA ASP A 215 -28.55 26.82 -31.04
C ASP A 215 -27.06 27.04 -30.71
N ALA A 216 -26.22 27.05 -31.75
CA ALA A 216 -24.78 27.18 -31.61
C ALA A 216 -24.33 28.52 -31.02
N ASP A 217 -25.17 29.55 -31.11
CA ASP A 217 -24.92 30.91 -30.62
C ASP A 217 -25.52 31.15 -29.22
N GLY A 218 -26.18 30.14 -28.66
CA GLY A 218 -26.77 30.20 -27.31
C GLY A 218 -28.15 30.84 -27.28
N LYS A 219 -28.84 30.96 -28.43
CA LYS A 219 -30.24 31.36 -28.45
C LYS A 219 -31.12 30.14 -28.21
N ARG A 220 -32.03 30.24 -27.25
CA ARG A 220 -32.93 29.15 -26.87
C ARG A 220 -33.90 28.84 -28.02
N THR A 221 -33.92 27.59 -28.48
CA THR A 221 -34.76 27.12 -29.58
C THR A 221 -35.93 26.25 -29.10
N GLY A 222 -35.86 25.71 -27.87
CA GLY A 222 -36.96 24.95 -27.26
C GLY A 222 -36.91 24.96 -25.74
N LEU A 223 -38.09 24.90 -25.11
CA LEU A 223 -38.28 24.74 -23.66
C LEU A 223 -39.53 23.90 -23.42
N MET A 224 -39.40 22.87 -22.59
CA MET A 224 -40.50 22.08 -22.05
C MET A 224 -40.36 22.06 -20.51
N PRO A 225 -41.25 22.75 -19.78
CA PRO A 225 -41.31 22.70 -18.32
C PRO A 225 -42.00 21.44 -17.78
#